data_AF-A0A1G8SW35-F1
#
_entry.id   AF-A0A1G8SW35-F1
#
_cell.length_a   1.000
_cell.length_b   1.000
_cell.length_c   1.000
_cell.angle_alpha   90.00
_cell.angle_beta   90.00
_cell.angle_gamma   90.00
#
_symmetry.space_group_name_H-M   'P 1'
#
loop_
_entity.id
_entity.type
_entity.pdbx_description
1 polymer ?
#
loop_
_entity_poly.entity_id
_entity_poly.type
_entity_poly.pdbx_seq_one_letter_code
_entity_poly.pdbx_strand_id
1 'polypeptide(L)'
;MLFIVLLVLLTLLAALGDRLGAPGLAGWPARMRLAMALALLFVGFDHWLTPGRYLPMMPDYLPYHLPLVLFTGACELAGAVGLLLPQTRRLAATMLALYFVCVFPANIHNALNGLNVDGLPSVQWYYWLRLPFQPLIILWALYAGGVIGRRGASAQPVGTMQAQG
;
A
#
# COMPACT_ATOMS: atom_id res chain seq x y z
N MET A 1 10.62 -4.57 -5.05
CA MET A 1 10.99 -5.33 -3.84
C MET A 1 11.27 -4.43 -2.65
N LEU A 2 12.03 -3.34 -2.82
CA LEU A 2 12.34 -2.43 -1.73
C LEU A 2 11.09 -1.92 -1.01
N PHE A 3 10.02 -1.60 -1.77
CA PHE A 3 8.74 -1.22 -1.18
C PHE A 3 8.15 -2.28 -0.24
N ILE A 4 8.17 -3.56 -0.62
CA ILE A 4 7.65 -4.64 0.23
C ILE A 4 8.55 -4.90 1.43
N VAL A 5 9.86 -4.85 1.23
CA VAL A 5 10.82 -4.94 2.34
C VAL A 5 10.54 -3.81 3.33
N LEU A 6 10.33 -2.58 2.85
CA LEU A 6 9.95 -1.43 3.66
C LEU A 6 8.62 -1.67 4.39
N LEU A 7 7.57 -2.16 3.72
CA LEU A 7 6.29 -2.50 4.35
C LEU A 7 6.45 -3.52 5.47
N VAL A 8 7.23 -4.58 5.25
CA VAL A 8 7.48 -5.62 6.24
C VAL A 8 8.25 -5.03 7.43
N LEU A 9 9.35 -4.33 7.18
CA LEU A 9 10.16 -3.71 8.23
C LEU A 9 9.35 -2.72 9.07
N LEU A 10 8.60 -1.81 8.44
CA LEU A 10 7.75 -0.85 9.15
C LEU A 10 6.65 -1.55 9.96
N THR A 11 6.12 -2.68 9.47
CA THR A 11 5.12 -3.45 10.21
C THR A 11 5.71 -4.16 11.42
N LEU A 12 6.93 -4.70 11.30
CA LEU A 12 7.65 -5.30 12.41
C LEU A 12 8.03 -4.24 13.45
N LEU A 13 8.45 -3.05 13.01
CA LEU A 13 8.71 -1.91 13.89
C LEU A 13 7.43 -1.45 14.60
N ALA A 14 6.29 -1.37 13.90
CA ALA A 14 5.01 -1.07 14.52
C ALA A 14 4.57 -2.15 15.53
N ALA A 15 4.87 -3.42 15.25
CA ALA A 15 4.62 -4.52 16.19
C ALA A 15 5.51 -4.42 17.44
N LEU A 16 6.76 -3.99 17.29
CA LEU A 16 7.65 -3.71 18.41
C LEU A 16 7.15 -2.51 19.22
N GLY A 17 6.75 -1.42 18.56
CA GLY A 17 6.18 -0.24 19.21
C GLY A 17 4.94 -0.58 20.05
N ASP A 18 4.04 -1.41 19.52
CA ASP A 18 2.88 -1.93 20.27
C ASP A 18 3.30 -2.70 21.53
N ARG A 19 4.34 -3.55 21.42
CA ARG A 19 4.91 -4.25 22.59
C ARG A 19 5.54 -3.31 23.63
N LEU A 20 5.98 -2.13 23.20
CA LEU A 20 6.52 -1.08 24.08
C LEU A 20 5.43 -0.13 24.60
N GLY A 21 4.15 -0.37 24.29
CA GLY A 21 3.01 0.40 24.80
C GLY A 21 2.57 1.57 23.92
N ALA A 22 3.00 1.63 22.65
CA ALA A 22 2.56 2.68 21.74
C ALA A 22 1.03 2.55 21.44
N PRO A 23 0.24 3.62 21.63
CA PRO A 23 -1.20 3.56 21.44
C PRO A 23 -1.60 3.43 19.96
N GLY A 24 -2.74 2.80 19.70
CA GLY A 24 -3.33 2.74 18.35
C GLY A 24 -2.73 1.71 17.40
N LEU A 25 -1.79 0.87 17.86
CA LEU A 25 -1.13 -0.19 17.08
C LEU A 25 -1.61 -1.62 17.40
N ALA A 26 -2.71 -1.71 18.15
CA ALA A 26 -3.33 -2.98 18.49
C ALA A 26 -3.83 -3.71 17.23
N GLY A 27 -3.27 -4.91 17.01
CA GLY A 27 -3.65 -5.82 15.93
C GLY A 27 -2.96 -5.58 14.59
N TRP A 28 -2.86 -6.64 13.79
CA TRP A 28 -2.19 -6.62 12.49
C TRP A 28 -2.71 -5.58 11.50
N PRO A 29 -4.04 -5.36 11.34
CA PRO A 29 -4.54 -4.35 10.41
C PRO A 29 -4.08 -2.93 10.74
N ALA A 30 -3.89 -2.59 12.03
CA ALA A 30 -3.41 -1.27 12.43
C ALA A 30 -1.93 -1.07 12.06
N ARG A 31 -1.09 -2.06 12.37
CA ARG A 31 0.35 -2.03 12.08
C ARG A 31 0.63 -1.99 10.57
N MET A 32 -0.04 -2.86 9.81
CA MET A 32 0.09 -2.92 8.35
C MET A 32 -0.39 -1.65 7.65
N ARG A 33 -1.41 -0.98 8.21
CA ARG A 33 -1.91 0.30 7.72
C ARG A 33 -0.94 1.43 7.97
N LEU A 34 -0.37 1.51 9.18
CA LEU A 34 0.65 2.51 9.48
C LEU A 34 1.85 2.32 8.54
N ALA A 35 2.32 1.08 8.37
CA ALA A 35 3.42 0.76 7.46
C ALA A 35 3.12 1.19 6.01
N MET A 36 1.93 0.86 5.50
CA MET A 36 1.50 1.27 4.16
C MET A 36 1.42 2.79 4.02
N ALA A 37 0.82 3.48 4.98
CA ALA A 37 0.71 4.94 4.94
C ALA A 37 2.10 5.61 4.93
N LEU A 38 3.01 5.18 5.80
CA LEU A 38 4.37 5.74 5.85
C LEU A 38 5.16 5.45 4.57
N ALA A 39 5.07 4.22 4.04
CA ALA A 39 5.74 3.87 2.79
C ALA A 39 5.19 4.68 1.59
N LEU A 40 3.87 4.87 1.51
CA LEU A 40 3.24 5.67 0.47
C LEU A 40 3.50 7.17 0.62
N LEU A 41 3.63 7.70 1.85
CA LEU A 41 4.09 9.07 2.05
C LEU A 41 5.49 9.25 1.48
N PHE A 42 6.40 8.34 1.80
CA PHE A 42 7.77 8.37 1.30
C PHE A 42 7.80 8.32 -0.24
N VAL A 43 7.21 7.29 -0.86
CA VAL A 43 7.22 7.13 -2.32
C VAL A 43 6.44 8.25 -3.01
N GLY A 44 5.32 8.68 -2.42
CA GLY A 44 4.50 9.78 -2.91
C GLY A 44 5.31 11.07 -3.02
N PHE A 45 6.00 11.49 -1.95
CA PHE A 45 6.88 12.67 -2.02
C PHE A 45 8.02 12.50 -3.03
N ASP A 46 8.56 11.29 -3.11
CA ASP A 46 9.67 10.97 -3.98
C ASP A 46 9.27 11.06 -5.48
N HIS A 47 7.99 10.88 -5.85
CA HIS A 47 7.48 11.21 -7.20
C HIS A 47 7.59 12.71 -7.54
N TRP A 48 7.40 13.59 -6.55
CA TRP A 48 7.48 15.03 -6.75
C TRP A 48 8.91 15.55 -6.70
N LEU A 49 9.74 15.00 -5.80
CA LEU A 49 11.12 15.43 -5.62
C LEU A 49 12.05 14.91 -6.72
N THR A 50 11.81 13.69 -7.21
CA THR A 50 12.70 13.02 -8.18
C THR A 50 11.91 12.34 -9.31
N PRO A 51 11.03 13.07 -10.05
CA PRO A 51 10.19 12.47 -11.08
C PRO A 51 10.98 11.80 -12.21
N GLY A 52 12.19 12.31 -12.49
CA GLY A 52 13.04 11.87 -13.61
C GLY A 52 13.32 10.37 -13.63
N ARG A 53 13.47 9.72 -12.46
CA ARG A 53 13.75 8.27 -12.40
C ARG A 53 12.56 7.38 -12.78
N TYR A 54 11.34 7.92 -12.79
CA TYR A 54 10.13 7.18 -13.18
C TYR A 54 9.82 7.34 -14.66
N LEU A 55 10.26 8.42 -15.30
CA LEU A 55 9.96 8.70 -16.70
C LEU A 55 10.37 7.56 -17.64
N PRO A 56 11.53 6.88 -17.46
CA PRO A 56 11.88 5.73 -18.27
C PRO A 56 10.91 4.55 -18.11
N MET A 57 10.22 4.42 -16.97
CA MET A 57 9.27 3.32 -16.75
C MET A 57 7.93 3.51 -17.45
N MET A 58 7.65 4.73 -17.94
CA MET A 58 6.36 5.07 -18.53
C MET A 58 6.22 4.43 -19.92
N PRO A 59 5.21 3.59 -20.15
CA PRO A 59 4.97 3.03 -21.47
C PRO A 59 4.69 4.09 -22.53
N ASP A 60 5.26 3.93 -23.72
CA ASP A 60 5.19 4.92 -24.82
C ASP A 60 3.76 5.27 -25.30
N TYR A 61 2.78 4.39 -25.03
CA TYR A 61 1.38 4.63 -25.40
C TYR A 61 0.67 5.64 -24.47
N LEU A 62 1.27 5.98 -23.32
CA LEU A 62 0.71 6.97 -22.39
C LEU A 62 1.20 8.36 -22.77
N PRO A 63 0.30 9.35 -22.95
CA PRO A 63 0.74 10.73 -23.13
C PRO A 63 1.15 11.35 -21.78
N TYR A 64 1.83 12.50 -21.82
CA TYR A 64 2.08 13.33 -20.65
C TYR A 64 2.77 12.61 -19.46
N HIS A 65 3.91 11.96 -19.72
CA HIS A 65 4.62 11.14 -18.73
C HIS A 65 4.86 11.86 -17.39
N LEU A 66 5.40 13.09 -17.43
CA LEU A 66 5.69 13.84 -16.21
C LEU A 66 4.43 14.19 -15.39
N PRO A 67 3.37 14.80 -15.98
CA PRO A 67 2.11 14.99 -15.27
C PRO A 67 1.52 13.71 -14.67
N LEU A 68 1.61 12.57 -15.37
CA LEU A 68 1.13 11.29 -14.85
C LEU A 68 1.94 10.81 -13.65
N VAL A 69 3.28 10.93 -13.68
CA VAL A 69 4.15 10.60 -12.54
C VAL A 69 3.84 11.46 -11.32
N LEU A 70 3.60 12.76 -11.50
CA LEU A 70 3.20 13.65 -10.40
C LEU A 70 1.80 13.30 -9.88
N PHE A 71 0.88 12.96 -10.78
CA PHE A 71 -0.48 12.54 -10.43
C PHE A 71 -0.49 11.23 -9.62
N THR A 72 0.31 10.23 -10.02
CA THR A 72 0.44 8.99 -9.24
C THR A 72 1.01 9.27 -7.86
N GLY A 73 2.01 10.15 -7.74
CA GLY A 73 2.51 10.62 -6.45
C GLY A 73 1.43 11.28 -5.59
N ALA A 74 0.57 12.12 -6.18
CA ALA A 74 -0.58 12.72 -5.48
C ALA A 74 -1.57 11.66 -4.97
N CYS A 75 -1.88 10.65 -5.79
CA CYS A 75 -2.74 9.54 -5.41
C CYS A 75 -2.17 8.74 -4.23
N GLU A 76 -0.86 8.51 -4.20
CA GLU A 76 -0.18 7.83 -3.09
C GLU A 76 -0.28 8.62 -1.79
N LEU A 77 -0.01 9.93 -1.83
CA LEU A 77 -0.14 10.82 -0.67
C LEU A 77 -1.59 10.87 -0.16
N ALA A 78 -2.56 11.04 -1.06
CA ALA A 78 -3.98 11.04 -0.71
C ALA A 78 -4.43 9.70 -0.12
N GLY A 79 -3.97 8.59 -0.70
CA GLY A 79 -4.24 7.24 -0.20
C GLY A 79 -3.65 7.00 1.19
N ALA A 80 -2.42 7.48 1.43
CA ALA A 80 -1.76 7.38 2.73
C ALA A 80 -2.54 8.12 3.81
N VAL A 81 -2.90 9.39 3.56
CA VAL A 81 -3.73 10.19 4.50
C VAL A 81 -5.10 9.53 4.69
N GLY A 82 -5.74 9.11 3.60
CA GLY A 82 -7.05 8.45 3.62
C GLY A 82 -7.06 7.14 4.41
N LEU A 83 -5.96 6.38 4.42
CA LEU A 83 -5.85 5.17 5.24
C LEU A 83 -5.88 5.51 6.75
N LEU A 84 -5.23 6.59 7.16
CA LEU A 84 -5.12 6.98 8.57
C LEU A 84 -6.46 7.48 9.14
N LEU A 85 -7.29 8.11 8.31
CA LEU A 85 -8.60 8.64 8.71
C LEU A 85 -9.67 7.53 8.76
N PRO A 86 -10.31 7.25 9.92
CA PRO A 86 -11.29 6.16 10.05
C PRO A 86 -12.46 6.24 9.05
N GLN A 87 -12.90 7.45 8.71
CA GLN A 87 -14.06 7.72 7.84
C GLN A 87 -13.78 7.34 6.37
N THR A 88 -12.54 7.53 5.90
CA THR A 88 -12.17 7.32 4.49
C THR A 88 -11.34 6.05 4.27
N ARG A 89 -10.86 5.41 5.34
CA ARG A 89 -9.97 4.24 5.30
C ARG A 89 -10.35 3.13 4.32
N ARG A 90 -11.61 2.68 4.34
CA ARG A 90 -12.08 1.60 3.46
C ARG A 90 -12.08 2.03 1.99
N LEU A 91 -12.50 3.27 1.73
CA LEU A 91 -12.47 3.85 0.39
C LEU A 91 -11.01 4.01 -0.08
N ALA A 92 -10.14 4.58 0.74
CA ALA A 92 -8.72 4.77 0.45
C ALA A 92 -8.02 3.44 0.14
N ALA A 93 -8.27 2.39 0.93
CA ALA A 93 -7.73 1.06 0.66
C ALA A 93 -8.22 0.45 -0.65
N THR A 94 -9.50 0.64 -0.98
CA THR A 94 -10.08 0.17 -2.25
C THR A 94 -9.48 0.93 -3.43
N MET A 95 -9.35 2.26 -3.32
CA MET A 95 -8.76 3.09 -4.35
C MET A 95 -7.26 2.81 -4.52
N LEU A 96 -6.52 2.54 -3.44
CA LEU A 96 -5.13 2.09 -3.51
C LEU A 96 -5.00 0.73 -4.20
N ALA A 97 -5.90 -0.21 -3.91
CA ALA A 97 -5.93 -1.49 -4.62
C ALA A 97 -6.13 -1.29 -6.13
N LEU A 98 -7.08 -0.44 -6.54
CA LEU A 98 -7.29 -0.10 -7.95
C LEU A 98 -6.07 0.62 -8.54
N TYR A 99 -5.50 1.57 -7.83
CA TYR A 99 -4.27 2.27 -8.21
C TYR A 99 -3.12 1.29 -8.49
N PHE A 100 -2.89 0.32 -7.61
CA PHE A 100 -1.85 -0.69 -7.79
C PHE A 100 -2.08 -1.59 -9.01
N VAL A 101 -3.34 -1.82 -9.39
CA VAL A 101 -3.69 -2.49 -10.66
C VAL A 101 -3.39 -1.56 -11.84
N CYS A 102 -3.74 -0.28 -11.76
CA CYS A 102 -3.52 0.68 -12.84
C CYS A 102 -2.04 0.96 -13.14
N VAL A 103 -1.16 0.94 -12.13
CA VAL A 103 0.30 1.12 -12.33
C VAL A 103 1.02 -0.19 -12.68
N PHE A 104 0.33 -1.34 -12.61
CA PHE A 104 0.92 -2.65 -12.90
C PHE A 104 1.47 -2.77 -14.34
N PRO A 105 0.81 -2.23 -15.40
CA PRO A 105 1.37 -2.22 -16.74
C PRO A 105 2.74 -1.54 -16.85
N ALA A 106 3.00 -0.46 -16.09
CA ALA A 106 4.32 0.18 -16.06
C ALA A 106 5.39 -0.74 -15.45
N ASN A 107 5.05 -1.53 -14.43
CA ASN A 107 5.95 -2.54 -13.88
C ASN A 107 6.22 -3.69 -14.85
N ILE A 108 5.22 -4.12 -15.62
CA ILE A 108 5.41 -5.11 -16.70
C ILE A 108 6.32 -4.55 -17.78
N HIS A 109 6.04 -3.33 -18.26
CA HIS A 109 6.83 -2.65 -19.28
C HIS A 109 8.30 -2.54 -18.85
N ASN A 110 8.54 -2.16 -17.60
CA ASN A 110 9.90 -2.10 -17.05
C ASN A 110 10.57 -3.49 -17.02
N ALA A 111 9.88 -4.53 -16.53
CA ALA A 111 10.43 -5.89 -16.47
C ALA A 111 10.80 -6.45 -17.84
N LEU A 112 9.97 -6.18 -18.87
CA LEU A 112 10.21 -6.62 -20.24
C LEU A 112 11.38 -5.89 -20.90
N ASN A 113 11.50 -4.58 -20.69
CA ASN A 113 12.50 -3.75 -21.35
C ASN A 113 13.80 -3.57 -20.56
N GLY A 114 13.86 -4.07 -19.31
CA GLY A 114 15.06 -4.00 -18.47
C GLY A 114 15.47 -2.57 -18.13
N LEU A 115 14.51 -1.68 -17.90
CA LEU A 115 14.76 -0.26 -17.75
C LEU A 115 15.29 0.04 -16.35
N ASN A 116 16.51 0.57 -16.29
CA ASN A 116 17.10 0.95 -15.02
C ASN A 116 16.36 2.13 -14.41
N VAL A 117 16.06 2.00 -13.12
CA VAL A 117 15.40 3.04 -12.33
C VAL A 117 16.38 3.48 -11.26
N ASP A 118 16.71 4.76 -11.26
CA ASP A 118 17.68 5.31 -10.29
C ASP A 118 17.23 5.02 -8.85
N GLY A 119 18.19 4.58 -8.02
CA GLY A 119 17.95 4.17 -6.65
C GLY A 119 17.45 2.72 -6.48
N LEU A 120 17.28 1.95 -7.56
CA LEU A 120 16.94 0.53 -7.53
C LEU A 120 18.06 -0.34 -8.10
N PRO A 121 18.15 -1.62 -7.72
CA PRO A 121 19.12 -2.54 -8.30
C PRO A 121 18.98 -2.64 -9.81
N SER A 122 20.10 -2.53 -10.54
CA SER A 122 20.16 -2.62 -12.01
C SER A 122 20.09 -4.05 -12.57
N VAL A 123 19.95 -5.05 -11.70
CA VAL A 123 19.87 -6.46 -12.10
C VAL A 123 18.49 -6.81 -12.64
N GLN A 124 18.40 -7.30 -13.88
CA GLN A 124 17.12 -7.47 -14.59
C GLN A 124 16.10 -8.34 -13.86
N TRP A 125 16.52 -9.45 -13.25
CA TRP A 125 15.62 -10.37 -12.52
C TRP A 125 14.88 -9.68 -11.36
N TYR A 126 15.44 -8.59 -10.83
CA TYR A 126 14.80 -7.80 -9.78
C TYR A 126 13.46 -7.20 -10.23
N TYR A 127 13.36 -6.76 -11.48
CA TYR A 127 12.13 -6.18 -12.03
C TYR A 127 11.07 -7.25 -12.26
N TRP A 128 11.46 -8.44 -12.72
CA TRP A 128 10.56 -9.59 -12.82
C TRP A 128 9.99 -10.01 -11.49
N LEU A 129 10.80 -9.97 -10.43
CA LEU A 129 10.33 -10.29 -9.08
C LEU A 129 9.23 -9.31 -8.62
N ARG A 130 9.17 -8.07 -9.10
CA ARG A 130 8.09 -7.12 -8.73
C ARG A 130 6.70 -7.62 -9.09
N LEU A 131 6.57 -8.38 -10.17
CA LEU A 131 5.28 -8.77 -10.72
C LEU A 131 4.45 -9.67 -9.79
N PRO A 132 4.95 -10.83 -9.30
CA PRO A 132 4.19 -11.71 -8.40
C PRO A 132 3.91 -11.08 -7.03
N PHE A 133 4.64 -10.02 -6.68
CA PHE A 133 4.53 -9.31 -5.43
C PHE A 133 3.51 -8.16 -5.47
N GLN A 134 3.11 -7.68 -6.66
CA GLN A 134 2.08 -6.65 -6.80
C GLN A 134 0.71 -7.09 -6.24
N PRO A 135 0.21 -8.32 -6.50
CA PRO A 135 -1.00 -8.84 -5.85
C PRO A 135 -0.92 -8.84 -4.32
N LEU A 136 0.26 -9.12 -3.76
CA LEU A 136 0.46 -9.09 -2.31
C LEU A 136 0.29 -7.68 -1.74
N ILE A 137 0.78 -6.66 -2.44
CA ILE A 137 0.59 -5.24 -2.06
C ILE A 137 -0.89 -4.86 -2.13
N ILE A 138 -1.61 -5.32 -3.15
CA ILE A 138 -3.06 -5.10 -3.30
C ILE A 138 -3.82 -5.70 -2.12
N LEU A 139 -3.57 -6.98 -1.81
CA LEU A 139 -4.20 -7.67 -0.67
C LEU A 139 -3.83 -7.00 0.66
N TRP A 140 -2.58 -6.54 0.79
CA TRP A 140 -2.13 -5.79 1.95
C TRP A 140 -2.95 -4.51 2.17
N ALA A 141 -3.15 -3.71 1.11
CA ALA A 141 -3.95 -2.49 1.19
C ALA A 141 -5.38 -2.79 1.64
N LEU A 142 -6.03 -3.79 1.03
CA LEU A 142 -7.40 -4.19 1.35
C LEU A 142 -7.54 -4.68 2.80
N TYR A 143 -6.59 -5.48 3.30
CA TYR A 143 -6.60 -5.98 4.67
C TYR A 143 -6.31 -4.88 5.68
N ALA A 144 -5.30 -4.05 5.42
CA ALA A 144 -4.97 -2.88 6.23
C ALA A 144 -6.15 -1.88 6.32
N GLY A 145 -6.90 -1.73 5.23
CA GLY A 145 -8.13 -0.92 5.16
C GLY A 145 -9.34 -1.53 5.87
N GLY A 146 -9.30 -2.81 6.24
CA GLY A 146 -10.46 -3.54 6.75
C GLY A 146 -11.54 -3.79 5.70
N VAL A 147 -11.18 -3.79 4.41
CA VAL A 147 -12.07 -4.18 3.30
C VAL A 147 -12.25 -5.70 3.30
N ILE A 148 -11.16 -6.43 3.56
CA ILE A 148 -11.14 -7.88 3.76
C ILE A 148 -10.72 -8.21 5.19
N GLY A 149 -11.13 -9.38 5.70
CA GLY A 149 -10.73 -9.85 7.04
C GLY A 149 -11.61 -9.39 8.20
N ARG A 150 -12.70 -8.64 7.96
CA ARG A 150 -13.77 -8.44 8.95
C ARG A 150 -14.89 -9.49 8.77
N ARG A 151 -14.72 -10.65 9.41
CA ARG A 151 -15.84 -11.51 9.84
C ARG A 151 -15.54 -11.94 11.28
N GLY A 152 -16.38 -11.50 12.23
CA GLY A 152 -16.28 -11.94 13.62
C GLY A 152 -16.52 -10.85 14.67
N ALA A 153 -17.60 -10.08 14.57
CA ALA A 153 -18.15 -9.33 15.71
C ALA A 153 -19.61 -8.91 15.42
N SER A 154 -20.49 -9.87 15.14
CA SER A 154 -21.96 -9.66 15.15
C SER A 154 -22.68 -11.00 15.06
N ALA A 155 -22.47 -11.83 16.08
CA ALA A 155 -23.46 -12.79 16.53
C ALA A 155 -23.38 -12.79 18.06
N GLN A 156 -23.74 -11.67 18.69
CA GLN A 156 -24.19 -11.70 20.07
C GLN A 156 -25.64 -12.16 20.00
N PRO A 157 -26.03 -13.34 20.54
CA PRO A 157 -27.43 -13.68 20.68
C PRO A 157 -28.02 -12.64 21.64
N VAL A 158 -28.92 -11.81 21.12
CA VAL A 158 -29.81 -11.01 21.96
C VAL A 158 -30.73 -12.01 22.67
N GLY A 159 -30.59 -12.09 23.99
CA GLY A 159 -31.66 -12.51 24.90
C GLY A 159 -31.67 -13.99 25.27
N THR A 160 -31.30 -14.26 26.52
CA THR A 160 -32.25 -14.86 27.47
C THR A 160 -31.96 -14.28 28.85
N MET A 161 -32.77 -13.30 29.25
CA MET A 161 -32.93 -12.91 30.64
C MET A 161 -33.32 -14.14 31.45
N GLN A 162 -32.72 -14.24 32.63
CA GLN A 162 -33.17 -15.05 33.74
C GLN A 162 -34.66 -14.80 33.98
N ALA A 163 -35.47 -15.84 33.96
CA ALA A 163 -36.71 -15.90 34.71
C ALA A 163 -36.51 -16.98 35.77
N GLN A 164 -36.23 -16.51 36.98
CA GLN A 164 -36.38 -17.29 38.21
C GLN A 164 -37.87 -17.59 38.39
N GLY A 165 -38.19 -18.84 38.70
CA GLY A 165 -39.50 -19.34 39.09
C GLY A 165 -39.34 -20.73 39.67
#